data_AF-A0A6P6PLS8-F1
#
_entry.id   AF-A0A6P6PLS8-F1
#
_cell.length_a   1.000
_cell.length_b   1.000
_cell.length_c   1.000
_cell.angle_alpha   90.00
_cell.angle_beta   90.00
_cell.angle_gamma   90.00
#
_symmetry.space_group_name_H-M   'P 1'
#
loop_
_entity.id
_entity.type
_entity.pdbx_description
1 polymer ?
#
loop_
_entity_poly.entity_id
_entity_poly.type
_entity_poly.pdbx_seq_one_letter_code
_entity_poly.pdbx_strand_id
1 'polypeptide(L)'
;MASLHTLLILCGCATALCLPTSSLTGNAIFDVDNGKDLDIFEINEAAGLDLVEGDILIKEGEGRNTILGEKYRWPTTVPYVLDSSLEINAKGVVLRALEQYRLKTCIDFKPWDGEPNYIFIFKDDG
;
A
#
# COMPACT_ATOMS: atom_id res chain seq x y z
N MET A 1 -4.90 -8.68 86.25
CA MET A 1 -3.55 -8.76 85.64
C MET A 1 -3.73 -8.46 84.16
N ALA A 2 -3.73 -7.20 83.73
CA ALA A 2 -2.61 -6.24 83.59
C ALA A 2 -1.69 -6.54 82.40
N SER A 3 -1.34 -5.46 81.69
CA SER A 3 -0.38 -5.27 80.59
C SER A 3 -1.05 -5.23 79.21
N LEU A 4 -1.37 -4.08 78.60
CA LEU A 4 -0.58 -2.87 78.32
C LEU A 4 0.74 -3.22 77.62
N HIS A 5 0.84 -2.92 76.32
CA HIS A 5 1.88 -2.04 75.76
C HIS A 5 1.70 -1.88 74.23
N THR A 6 1.30 -0.66 73.89
CA THR A 6 1.52 0.08 72.65
C THR A 6 2.95 -0.09 72.10
N LEU A 7 3.15 -0.35 70.79
CA LEU A 7 4.16 0.34 69.97
C LEU A 7 4.16 -0.05 68.48
N LEU A 8 4.21 1.01 67.65
CA LEU A 8 4.84 1.15 66.33
C LEU A 8 4.17 0.57 65.08
N ILE A 9 3.35 1.43 64.47
CA ILE A 9 3.11 1.52 63.03
C ILE A 9 4.46 1.79 62.33
N LEU A 10 5.06 0.78 61.72
CA LEU A 10 6.14 0.99 60.75
C LEU A 10 5.50 1.29 59.39
N CYS A 11 5.57 2.58 59.04
CA CYS A 11 5.45 3.10 57.70
C CYS A 11 6.51 2.44 56.81
N GLY A 12 6.19 1.27 56.25
CA GLY A 12 6.89 0.71 55.11
C GLY A 12 6.27 1.32 53.86
N CYS A 13 6.70 2.53 53.50
CA CYS A 13 6.47 3.07 52.18
C CYS A 13 7.22 2.14 51.21
N ALA A 14 6.57 1.05 50.80
CA ALA A 14 6.94 0.36 49.59
C ALA A 14 6.63 1.37 48.48
N THR A 15 7.61 2.21 48.18
CA THR A 15 7.77 2.79 46.86
C THR A 15 7.92 1.60 45.93
N ALA A 16 6.78 0.98 45.60
CA ALA A 16 6.61 0.26 44.37
C ALA A 16 7.05 1.27 43.32
N LEU A 17 8.28 1.09 42.87
CA LEU A 17 8.82 1.71 41.69
C LEU A 17 7.79 1.41 40.61
N CYS A 18 6.87 2.35 40.40
CA CYS A 18 6.24 2.54 39.12
C CYS A 18 7.38 2.96 38.20
N LEU A 19 8.22 2.01 37.80
CA LEU A 19 8.96 2.09 36.57
C LEU A 19 7.87 2.05 35.51
N PRO A 20 7.60 3.14 34.78
CA PRO A 20 6.94 2.97 33.50
C PRO A 20 7.91 2.10 32.70
N THR A 21 7.61 0.82 32.56
CA THR A 21 8.21 0.02 31.50
C THR A 21 7.54 0.52 30.24
N SER A 22 7.97 1.69 29.78
CA SER A 22 7.76 2.12 28.42
C SER A 22 8.56 1.14 27.59
N SER A 23 7.96 -0.01 27.29
CA SER A 23 8.38 -0.80 26.15
C SER A 23 8.13 0.10 24.96
N LEU A 24 9.16 0.83 24.53
CA LEU A 24 9.27 1.20 23.14
C LEU A 24 9.28 -0.16 22.44
N THR A 25 8.12 -0.59 21.94
CA THR A 25 8.08 -1.49 20.80
C THR A 25 8.79 -0.73 19.70
N GLY A 26 10.12 -0.80 19.71
CA GLY A 26 10.98 -0.16 18.73
C GLY A 26 10.43 -0.57 17.38
N ASN A 27 10.20 0.42 16.51
CA ASN A 27 9.71 0.24 15.15
C ASN A 27 10.15 -1.12 14.60
N ALA A 28 9.27 -2.11 14.69
CA ALA A 28 9.54 -3.40 14.09
C ALA A 28 9.53 -3.09 12.60
N ILE A 29 10.72 -3.05 11.99
CA ILE A 29 10.84 -2.96 10.55
C ILE A 29 10.28 -4.28 10.04
N PHE A 30 9.03 -4.23 9.59
CA PHE A 30 8.39 -5.35 8.94
C PHE A 30 8.86 -5.34 7.49
N ASP A 31 9.56 -6.41 7.12
CA ASP A 31 9.90 -6.66 5.73
C ASP A 31 8.62 -7.07 4.99
N VAL A 32 8.09 -6.15 4.19
CA VAL A 32 6.84 -6.35 3.43
C VAL A 32 7.01 -7.48 2.40
N ASP A 33 8.23 -7.68 1.90
CA ASP A 33 8.53 -8.67 0.86
C ASP A 33 8.99 -10.01 1.47
N ASN A 34 9.14 -10.06 2.79
CA ASN A 34 9.47 -11.26 3.56
C ASN A 34 10.70 -12.00 3.01
N GLY A 35 11.74 -11.23 2.64
CA GLY A 35 13.02 -11.67 2.12
C GLY A 35 12.99 -12.14 0.66
N LYS A 36 11.88 -11.93 -0.06
CA LYS A 36 11.73 -12.29 -1.46
C LYS A 36 11.89 -11.06 -2.35
N ASP A 37 12.39 -11.26 -3.55
CA ASP A 37 12.47 -10.25 -4.60
C ASP A 37 11.58 -10.73 -5.75
N LEU A 38 10.27 -10.54 -5.58
CA LEU A 38 9.27 -11.04 -6.53
C LEU A 38 9.00 -10.01 -7.61
N ASP A 39 9.08 -10.42 -8.87
CA ASP A 39 8.67 -9.59 -10.00
C ASP A 39 7.16 -9.77 -10.30
N ILE A 40 6.60 -8.87 -11.12
CA ILE A 40 5.18 -8.86 -11.49
C ILE A 40 4.70 -10.21 -12.05
N PHE A 41 5.54 -10.87 -12.85
CA PHE A 41 5.20 -12.16 -13.45
C PHE A 41 5.01 -13.25 -12.40
N GLU A 42 5.86 -13.27 -11.37
CA GLU A 42 5.81 -14.26 -10.30
C GLU A 42 4.60 -14.03 -9.39
N ILE A 43 4.27 -12.77 -9.13
CA ILE A 43 3.07 -12.38 -8.36
C ILE A 43 1.81 -12.84 -9.09
N ASN A 44 1.69 -12.51 -10.39
CA ASN A 44 0.52 -12.85 -11.19
C ASN A 44 0.39 -14.37 -11.45
N GLU A 45 1.50 -15.07 -11.68
CA GLU A 45 1.51 -16.53 -11.82
C GLU A 45 1.08 -17.21 -10.51
N ALA A 46 1.57 -16.74 -9.36
CA ALA A 46 1.18 -17.28 -8.06
C ALA A 46 -0.31 -17.03 -7.72
N ALA A 47 -0.88 -15.93 -8.22
CA ALA A 47 -2.31 -15.65 -8.16
C ALA A 47 -3.14 -16.49 -9.16
N GLY A 48 -2.50 -17.24 -10.06
CA GLY A 48 -3.16 -18.09 -11.03
C GLY A 48 -3.81 -17.32 -12.19
N LEU A 49 -3.30 -16.14 -12.51
CA LEU A 49 -3.83 -15.31 -13.59
C LEU A 49 -3.31 -15.78 -14.96
N ASP A 50 -4.22 -16.01 -15.90
CA ASP A 50 -3.89 -16.37 -17.29
C ASP A 50 -3.73 -15.10 -18.15
N LEU A 51 -2.62 -14.37 -17.92
CA LEU A 51 -2.31 -13.12 -18.61
C LEU A 51 -1.29 -13.33 -19.72
N VAL A 52 -1.42 -12.56 -20.80
CA VAL A 52 -0.43 -12.57 -21.87
C VAL A 52 0.83 -11.88 -21.37
N GLU A 53 1.99 -12.50 -21.60
CA GLU A 53 3.29 -12.03 -21.09
C GLU A 53 3.32 -11.82 -19.57
N GLY A 54 2.38 -12.42 -18.84
CA GLY A 54 2.33 -12.42 -17.38
C GLY A 54 1.64 -11.22 -16.74
N ASP A 55 1.43 -10.10 -17.45
CA ASP A 55 0.78 -8.90 -16.89
C ASP A 55 -0.16 -8.16 -17.87
N ILE A 56 -0.34 -8.65 -19.09
CA ILE A 56 -1.17 -8.00 -20.13
C ILE A 56 -2.50 -8.72 -20.30
N LEU A 57 -3.60 -8.01 -20.02
CA LEU A 57 -4.94 -8.46 -20.38
C LEU A 57 -5.24 -8.12 -21.85
N ILE A 58 -5.37 -9.14 -22.70
CA ILE A 58 -5.69 -8.99 -24.12
C ILE A 58 -7.07 -9.62 -24.41
N LYS A 59 -7.89 -8.95 -25.23
CA LYS A 59 -9.16 -9.54 -25.69
C LYS A 59 -8.90 -10.62 -26.74
N GLU A 60 -9.69 -11.69 -26.72
CA GLU A 60 -9.60 -12.76 -27.72
C GLU A 60 -9.61 -12.19 -29.16
N GLY A 61 -8.57 -12.51 -29.92
CA GLY A 61 -8.42 -12.08 -31.32
C GLY A 61 -7.58 -10.82 -31.56
N GLU A 62 -7.09 -10.15 -30.52
CA GLU A 62 -6.11 -9.06 -30.66
C GLU A 62 -4.67 -9.60 -30.79
N GLY A 63 -3.82 -8.88 -31.54
CA GLY A 63 -2.43 -9.27 -31.78
C GLY A 63 -1.56 -9.14 -30.53
N ARG A 64 -0.56 -10.01 -30.38
CA ARG A 64 0.31 -10.09 -29.19
C ARG A 64 1.31 -8.92 -29.07
N ASN A 65 1.56 -8.18 -30.17
CA ASN A 65 2.60 -7.14 -30.23
C ASN A 65 1.98 -5.80 -30.65
N THR A 66 2.11 -4.77 -29.79
CA THR A 66 1.71 -3.35 -29.97
C THR A 66 0.36 -3.07 -30.65
N ILE A 67 -0.54 -2.39 -29.93
CA ILE A 67 -1.78 -1.88 -30.51
C ILE A 67 -1.46 -0.72 -31.48
N LEU A 68 -1.58 -0.97 -32.79
CA LEU A 68 -1.40 0.04 -33.83
C LEU A 68 -2.69 0.83 -34.06
N GLY A 69 -2.59 2.15 -34.01
CA GLY A 69 -3.65 3.08 -34.42
C GLY A 69 -3.88 4.21 -33.41
N GLU A 70 -4.11 5.41 -33.93
CA GLU A 70 -4.31 6.61 -33.10
C GLU A 70 -5.56 6.53 -32.23
N LYS A 71 -6.58 5.80 -32.69
CA LYS A 71 -7.84 5.58 -31.96
C LYS A 71 -7.69 4.83 -30.63
N TYR A 72 -6.56 4.18 -30.39
CA TYR A 72 -6.27 3.44 -29.16
C TYR A 72 -5.38 4.24 -28.19
N ARG A 73 -5.00 5.47 -28.54
CA ARG A 73 -4.11 6.31 -27.73
C ARG A 73 -4.92 7.18 -26.77
N TRP A 74 -4.36 7.37 -25.59
CA TRP A 74 -4.84 8.38 -24.66
C TRP A 74 -4.51 9.80 -25.16
N PRO A 75 -5.33 10.81 -24.81
CA PRO A 75 -4.94 12.21 -24.93
C PRO A 75 -3.75 12.53 -24.01
N THR A 76 -3.13 13.69 -24.20
CA THR A 76 -1.99 14.12 -23.38
C THR A 76 -2.32 14.26 -21.91
N THR A 77 -3.57 14.55 -21.55
CA THR A 77 -4.05 14.57 -20.16
C THR A 77 -5.01 13.41 -19.92
N VAL A 78 -4.57 12.41 -19.16
CA VAL A 78 -5.30 11.17 -18.93
C VAL A 78 -6.14 11.26 -17.65
N PRO A 79 -7.47 11.11 -17.71
CA PRO A 79 -8.30 11.07 -16.52
C PRO A 79 -8.09 9.77 -15.74
N TYR A 80 -8.04 9.83 -14.40
CA TYR A 80 -7.91 8.65 -13.54
C TYR A 80 -8.82 8.68 -12.31
N VAL A 81 -9.08 7.49 -11.78
CA VAL A 81 -9.76 7.27 -10.49
C VAL A 81 -8.92 6.30 -9.65
N LEU A 82 -8.73 6.63 -8.37
CA LEU A 82 -8.15 5.72 -7.38
C LEU A 82 -9.26 5.13 -6.54
N ASP A 83 -9.50 3.83 -6.68
CA ASP A 83 -10.55 3.16 -5.94
C ASP A 83 -10.26 3.10 -4.42
N SER A 84 -11.33 2.90 -3.66
CA SER A 84 -11.27 2.69 -2.21
C SER A 84 -10.55 1.39 -1.81
N SER A 85 -10.52 0.37 -2.67
CA SER A 85 -9.82 -0.90 -2.43
C SER A 85 -8.30 -0.76 -2.33
N LEU A 86 -7.73 0.30 -2.90
CA LEU A 86 -6.29 0.54 -2.84
C LEU A 86 -5.85 0.93 -1.43
N GLU A 87 -4.79 0.27 -0.97
CA GLU A 87 -4.10 0.64 0.26
C GLU A 87 -3.49 2.04 0.15
N ILE A 88 -3.35 2.73 1.29
CA ILE A 88 -2.84 4.11 1.34
C ILE A 88 -1.42 4.19 0.74
N ASN A 89 -0.58 3.19 1.01
CA ASN A 89 0.76 3.10 0.45
C ASN A 89 0.73 2.98 -1.08
N ALA A 90 -0.14 2.12 -1.62
CA ALA A 90 -0.31 1.96 -3.06
C ALA A 90 -0.80 3.25 -3.72
N LYS A 91 -1.76 3.96 -3.13
CA LYS A 91 -2.21 5.29 -3.62
C LYS A 91 -1.04 6.27 -3.70
N GLY A 92 -0.20 6.33 -2.67
CA GLY A 92 1.00 7.17 -2.66
C GLY A 92 2.00 6.80 -3.75
N VAL A 93 2.26 5.50 -3.96
CA VAL A 93 3.16 5.01 -5.01
C VAL A 93 2.62 5.33 -6.41
N VAL A 94 1.32 5.13 -6.64
CA VAL A 94 0.66 5.47 -7.91
C VAL A 94 0.81 6.97 -8.19
N LEU A 95 0.45 7.84 -7.25
CA LEU A 95 0.57 9.29 -7.42
C LEU A 95 2.02 9.72 -7.69
N ARG A 96 2.99 9.09 -7.03
CA ARG A 96 4.42 9.32 -7.30
C ARG A 96 4.80 8.92 -8.73
N ALA A 97 4.28 7.80 -9.23
CA ALA A 97 4.52 7.37 -10.61
C ALA A 97 3.91 8.35 -11.62
N LEU A 98 2.68 8.82 -11.40
CA LEU A 98 2.04 9.84 -12.25
C LEU A 98 2.88 11.13 -12.30
N GLU A 99 3.47 11.54 -11.18
CA GLU A 99 4.37 12.70 -11.14
C GLU A 99 5.67 12.47 -11.92
N GLN A 100 6.22 11.25 -11.91
CA GLN A 100 7.39 10.93 -12.75
C GLN A 100 7.10 11.09 -14.25
N TYR A 101 5.88 10.76 -14.70
CA TYR A 101 5.47 11.00 -16.08
C TYR A 101 5.44 12.50 -16.41
N ARG A 102 4.85 13.32 -15.54
CA ARG A 102 4.81 14.78 -15.72
C ARG A 102 6.19 15.41 -15.83
N LEU A 103 7.17 14.87 -15.09
CA LEU A 103 8.54 15.37 -15.09
C LEU A 103 9.33 14.98 -16.34
N LYS A 104 9.02 13.84 -16.96
CA LYS A 104 9.85 13.22 -18.01
C LYS A 104 9.18 13.18 -19.39
N THR A 105 7.91 13.52 -19.46
CA THR A 105 7.10 13.42 -20.68
C THR A 105 6.13 14.61 -20.77
N CYS A 106 5.41 14.73 -21.89
CA CYS A 106 4.29 15.67 -22.01
C CYS A 106 2.95 15.08 -21.55
N ILE A 107 2.95 13.88 -20.94
CA ILE A 107 1.75 13.24 -20.42
C ILE A 107 1.44 13.78 -19.02
N ASP A 108 0.19 14.16 -18.83
CA ASP A 108 -0.37 14.65 -17.59
C ASP A 108 -1.54 13.75 -17.15
N PHE A 109 -1.91 13.85 -15.88
CA PHE A 109 -2.97 13.07 -15.26
C PHE A 109 -3.88 13.99 -14.46
N LYS A 110 -5.19 13.75 -14.49
CA LYS A 110 -6.15 14.51 -13.69
C LYS A 110 -7.20 13.59 -13.06
N PRO A 111 -7.78 13.97 -11.90
CA PRO A 111 -8.97 13.29 -11.40
C PRO A 111 -10.06 13.29 -12.48
N TRP A 112 -10.72 12.14 -12.63
CA TRP A 112 -11.86 11.98 -13.53
C TRP A 112 -13.00 12.93 -13.17
N ASP A 113 -13.59 13.57 -14.18
CA ASP A 113 -14.66 14.56 -14.06
C ASP A 113 -15.78 14.31 -15.08
N GLY A 114 -16.03 13.02 -15.40
CA GLY A 114 -17.09 12.60 -16.31
C GLY A 114 -16.63 12.30 -17.74
N GLU A 115 -15.33 12.17 -18.00
CA GLU A 115 -14.84 11.74 -19.30
C GLU A 115 -15.31 10.30 -19.64
N PRO A 116 -15.60 10.00 -20.91
CA PRO A 116 -16.08 8.68 -21.31
C PRO A 116 -15.02 7.58 -21.16
N ASN A 117 -13.74 7.92 -21.28
CA ASN A 117 -12.62 7.00 -21.13
C ASN A 117 -11.69 7.54 -20.03
N TYR A 118 -11.31 6.68 -19.09
CA TYR A 118 -10.42 7.00 -17.97
C TYR A 118 -9.72 5.73 -17.48
N ILE A 119 -8.64 5.89 -16.71
CA ILE A 119 -7.97 4.79 -16.05
C ILE A 119 -8.59 4.59 -14.67
N PHE A 120 -9.18 3.43 -14.43
CA PHE A 120 -9.68 3.04 -13.11
C PHE A 120 -8.64 2.15 -12.42
N ILE A 121 -8.06 2.63 -11.32
CA ILE A 121 -6.97 1.93 -10.60
C ILE A 121 -7.56 1.37 -9.31
N PHE A 122 -7.51 0.05 -9.15
CA PHE A 122 -8.09 -0.68 -8.03
C PHE A 122 -7.20 -1.86 -7.64
N LYS A 123 -7.44 -2.41 -6.45
CA LYS A 123 -6.82 -3.67 -6.02
C LYS A 123 -7.71 -4.82 -6.51
N ASP A 124 -7.21 -5.60 -7.45
CA ASP A 124 -7.90 -6.77 -7.98
C ASP A 124 -7.56 -8.03 -7.14
N ASP A 125 -8.08 -9.19 -7.56
CA ASP A 125 -7.82 -10.49 -6.92
C ASP A 125 -6.39 -11.03 -7.13
N GLY A 126 -5.55 -10.30 -7.88
CA GLY A 126 -4.11 -10.53 -8.06
C GLY A 126 -3.25 -9.64 -7.18
#